data_AF-A0A7Y2EGN6-F1
#
_entry.id   AF-A0A7Y2EGN6-F1
#
_cell.length_a   1.000
_cell.length_b   1.000
_cell.length_c   1.000
_cell.angle_alpha   90.00
_cell.angle_beta   90.00
_cell.angle_gamma   90.00
#
_symmetry.space_group_name_H-M   'P 1'
#
loop_
_entity.id
_entity.type
_entity.pdbx_description
1 polymer ?
#
loop_
_entity_poly.entity_id
_entity_poly.type
_entity_poly.pdbx_seq_one_letter_code
_entity_poly.pdbx_strand_id
1 'polypeptide(L)'
;LSVTDMVDIVLGNKAIDPQKLEDVKVEAGTGYFKTSWSAAEIKPEMAEVSITKKGDGIAWGALYWQYFEDLDKISSAETPLKLKKKLFLKSNTDLGEELTEITSTSNLKVGDLVRVRIELRSDRAMEFVHMKDMRASGLEPINVLSEYKWQDGLGYYESTKDASTNFFFDYLPKGVFVFEYDLRVNNSGEFSNGITTIQSMYAPEFSSHSEGIRILID
;
A
#
# COMPACT_ATOMS: atom_id res chain seq x y z
N LEU A 1 -5.43 11.81 -37.54
CA LEU A 1 -4.34 10.99 -36.96
C LEU A 1 -4.95 10.24 -35.79
N SER A 2 -4.89 8.90 -35.80
CA SER A 2 -5.34 8.13 -34.64
C SER A 2 -4.41 8.43 -33.46
N VAL A 3 -4.92 8.42 -32.24
CA VAL A 3 -4.07 8.62 -31.04
C VAL A 3 -2.97 7.57 -30.95
N THR A 4 -3.24 6.35 -31.45
CA THR A 4 -2.27 5.25 -31.54
C THR A 4 -1.12 5.50 -32.52
N ASP A 5 -1.26 6.42 -33.48
CA ASP A 5 -0.19 6.70 -34.47
C ASP A 5 0.84 7.71 -33.94
N MET A 6 0.57 8.31 -32.77
CA MET A 6 1.39 9.37 -32.18
C MET A 6 2.50 8.86 -31.25
N VAL A 7 2.51 7.59 -30.87
CA VAL A 7 3.52 7.00 -29.98
C VAL A 7 3.88 5.58 -30.43
N ASP A 8 5.16 5.24 -30.39
CA ASP A 8 5.62 3.85 -30.36
C ASP A 8 5.80 3.40 -28.93
N ILE A 9 5.31 2.19 -28.63
CA ILE A 9 5.45 1.57 -27.32
C ILE A 9 6.23 0.26 -27.50
N VAL A 10 7.32 0.12 -26.78
CA VAL A 10 8.13 -1.09 -26.73
C VAL A 10 8.18 -1.58 -25.28
N LEU A 11 7.77 -2.82 -25.06
CA LEU A 11 7.82 -3.51 -23.77
C LEU A 11 8.94 -4.55 -23.82
N GLY A 12 10.02 -4.30 -23.10
CA GLY A 12 11.30 -4.98 -23.26
C GLY A 12 11.80 -4.90 -24.69
N ASN A 13 11.80 -6.02 -25.41
CA ASN A 13 12.20 -6.10 -26.81
C ASN A 13 11.02 -6.26 -27.78
N LYS A 14 9.78 -6.12 -27.30
CA LYS A 14 8.57 -6.35 -28.10
C LYS A 14 7.84 -5.04 -28.36
N ALA A 15 7.72 -4.67 -29.64
CA ALA A 15 6.86 -3.58 -30.06
C ALA A 15 5.39 -3.95 -29.78
N ILE A 16 4.68 -3.05 -29.10
CA ILE A 16 3.26 -3.17 -28.78
C ILE A 16 2.48 -2.37 -29.81
N ASP A 17 1.71 -3.08 -30.62
CA ASP A 17 0.78 -2.48 -31.58
C ASP A 17 -0.66 -2.77 -31.11
N PRO A 18 -1.34 -1.80 -30.48
CA PRO A 18 -2.68 -2.00 -29.94
C PRO A 18 -3.72 -2.41 -30.98
N GLN A 19 -3.49 -2.10 -32.27
CA GLN A 19 -4.41 -2.46 -33.36
C GLN A 19 -4.26 -3.93 -33.78
N LYS A 20 -3.13 -4.56 -33.45
CA LYS A 20 -2.83 -5.97 -33.78
C LYS A 20 -2.99 -6.92 -32.60
N LEU A 21 -3.25 -6.41 -31.40
CA LEU A 21 -3.51 -7.25 -30.23
C LEU A 21 -4.93 -7.80 -30.30
N GLU A 22 -5.05 -9.13 -30.30
CA GLU A 22 -6.33 -9.81 -30.13
C GLU A 22 -6.96 -9.40 -28.78
N ASP A 23 -8.28 -9.22 -28.77
CA ASP A 23 -9.08 -8.80 -27.61
C ASP A 23 -8.74 -7.43 -26.98
N VAL A 24 -7.96 -6.58 -27.66
CA VAL A 24 -7.68 -5.22 -27.23
C VAL A 24 -8.52 -4.23 -28.04
N LYS A 25 -9.46 -3.56 -27.37
CA LYS A 25 -10.22 -2.45 -27.96
C LYS A 25 -9.59 -1.13 -27.58
N VAL A 26 -9.02 -0.44 -28.56
CA VAL A 26 -8.53 0.93 -28.38
C VAL A 26 -9.73 1.86 -28.24
N GLU A 27 -9.75 2.64 -27.16
CA GLU A 27 -10.79 3.62 -26.92
C GLU A 27 -10.63 4.83 -27.85
N ALA A 28 -11.72 5.18 -28.54
CA ALA A 28 -11.72 6.32 -29.44
C ALA A 28 -11.54 7.64 -28.67
N GLY A 29 -10.67 8.52 -29.16
CA GLY A 29 -10.41 9.85 -28.57
C GLY A 29 -9.32 9.86 -27.51
N THR A 30 -9.31 8.91 -26.58
CA THR A 30 -8.27 8.79 -25.54
C THR A 30 -7.08 7.94 -25.99
N GLY A 31 -7.28 7.02 -26.93
CA GLY A 31 -6.26 6.05 -27.34
C GLY A 31 -5.92 5.03 -26.25
N TYR A 32 -6.73 4.96 -25.18
CA TYR A 32 -6.53 4.03 -24.10
C TYR A 32 -6.66 2.59 -24.59
N PHE A 33 -5.75 1.74 -24.13
CA PHE A 33 -5.82 0.31 -24.32
C PHE A 33 -5.25 -0.41 -23.10
N LYS A 34 -5.72 -1.63 -22.86
CA LYS A 34 -5.24 -2.50 -21.79
C LYS A 34 -4.98 -3.88 -22.36
N THR A 35 -3.93 -4.52 -21.89
CA THR A 35 -3.61 -5.92 -22.18
C THR A 35 -3.12 -6.60 -20.91
N SER A 36 -2.99 -7.91 -20.94
CA SER A 36 -2.60 -8.73 -19.79
C SER A 36 -1.73 -9.89 -20.25
N TRP A 37 -0.85 -10.34 -19.37
CA TRP A 37 0.04 -11.47 -19.60
C TRP A 37 -0.12 -12.48 -18.46
N SER A 38 -0.05 -13.76 -18.78
CA SER A 38 0.08 -14.82 -17.78
C SER A 38 1.49 -14.85 -17.20
N ALA A 39 1.65 -15.48 -16.03
CA ALA A 39 2.94 -15.54 -15.34
C ALA A 39 4.07 -16.14 -16.20
N ALA A 40 3.76 -17.12 -17.07
CA ALA A 40 4.75 -17.76 -17.95
C ALA A 40 5.19 -16.86 -19.12
N GLU A 41 4.40 -15.84 -19.46
CA GLU A 41 4.71 -14.90 -20.54
C GLU A 41 5.55 -13.71 -20.05
N ILE A 42 5.53 -13.43 -18.75
CA ILE A 42 6.28 -12.34 -18.13
C ILE A 42 7.75 -12.72 -18.07
N LYS A 43 8.60 -11.85 -18.62
CA LYS A 43 10.05 -12.00 -18.59
C LYS A 43 10.72 -10.75 -17.98
N PRO A 44 11.92 -10.88 -17.37
CA PRO A 44 12.61 -9.75 -16.76
C PRO A 44 12.78 -8.55 -17.70
N GLU A 45 12.93 -8.77 -19.01
CA GLU A 45 13.10 -7.68 -19.98
C GLU A 45 11.84 -6.79 -20.08
N MET A 46 10.66 -7.30 -19.71
CA MET A 46 9.42 -6.51 -19.71
C MET A 46 9.37 -5.47 -18.58
N ALA A 47 10.36 -5.44 -17.68
CA ALA A 47 10.52 -4.36 -16.70
C ALA A 47 10.93 -3.02 -17.36
N GLU A 48 11.45 -3.05 -18.59
CA GLU A 48 11.81 -1.86 -19.36
C GLU A 48 10.69 -1.51 -20.34
N VAL A 49 10.20 -0.27 -20.26
CA VAL A 49 9.20 0.25 -21.20
C VAL A 49 9.73 1.50 -21.88
N SER A 50 9.80 1.47 -23.21
CA SER A 50 10.17 2.62 -24.02
C SER A 50 8.94 3.18 -24.71
N ILE A 51 8.69 4.47 -24.52
CA ILE A 51 7.61 5.21 -25.17
C ILE A 51 8.26 6.31 -26.01
N THR A 52 8.12 6.22 -27.32
CA THR A 52 8.70 7.19 -28.26
C THR A 52 7.60 7.98 -28.93
N LYS A 53 7.53 9.28 -28.66
CA LYS A 53 6.58 10.19 -29.34
C LYS A 53 6.96 10.35 -30.81
N LYS A 54 5.96 10.29 -31.68
CA LYS A 54 6.05 10.62 -33.11
C LYS A 54 5.43 11.99 -33.40
N GLY A 55 6.03 12.69 -34.35
CA GLY A 55 5.54 13.97 -34.87
C GLY A 55 5.65 15.14 -33.89
N ASP A 56 5.18 16.30 -34.35
CA ASP A 56 5.24 17.54 -33.58
C ASP A 56 4.13 17.63 -32.51
N GLY A 57 4.21 18.62 -31.62
CA GLY A 57 3.20 18.88 -30.58
C GLY A 57 3.47 18.17 -29.24
N ILE A 58 2.48 18.15 -28.34
CA ILE A 58 2.63 17.56 -27.00
C ILE A 58 1.91 16.21 -26.95
N ALA A 59 2.48 15.22 -26.26
CA ALA A 59 1.82 13.96 -25.95
C ALA A 59 1.68 13.83 -24.43
N TRP A 60 0.53 13.38 -23.97
CA TRP A 60 0.24 13.08 -22.57
C TRP A 60 -0.25 11.64 -22.49
N GLY A 61 0.17 10.92 -21.46
CA GLY A 61 -0.23 9.53 -21.25
C GLY A 61 0.22 9.04 -19.88
N ALA A 62 -0.30 7.87 -19.50
CA ALA A 62 0.07 7.17 -18.30
C ALA A 62 0.26 5.68 -18.61
N LEU A 63 1.20 5.05 -17.93
CA LEU A 63 1.45 3.62 -18.00
C LEU A 63 1.17 3.01 -16.62
N TYR A 64 0.38 1.94 -16.61
CA TYR A 64 0.04 1.22 -15.40
C TYR A 64 0.46 -0.25 -15.52
N TRP A 65 1.17 -0.75 -14.51
CA TRP A 65 1.49 -2.17 -14.37
C TRP A 65 0.77 -2.72 -13.14
N GLN A 66 -0.08 -3.73 -13.33
CA GLN A 66 -0.93 -4.28 -12.28
C GLN A 66 -0.72 -5.79 -12.19
N TYR A 67 -0.47 -6.30 -10.99
CA TYR A 67 -0.31 -7.71 -10.71
C TYR A 67 -0.79 -8.02 -9.28
N PHE A 68 -1.01 -9.30 -9.00
CA PHE A 68 -1.23 -9.80 -7.65
C PHE A 68 0.09 -10.22 -7.03
N GLU A 69 0.27 -9.93 -5.76
CA GLU A 69 1.45 -10.28 -4.99
C GLU A 69 1.04 -10.74 -3.60
N ASP A 70 1.83 -11.65 -3.02
CA ASP A 70 1.68 -12.04 -1.63
C ASP A 70 2.01 -10.84 -0.73
N LEU A 71 1.16 -10.56 0.26
CA LEU A 71 1.30 -9.36 1.09
C LEU A 71 2.67 -9.24 1.77
N ASP A 72 3.27 -10.36 2.15
CA ASP A 72 4.60 -10.46 2.77
C ASP A 72 5.78 -10.27 1.81
N LYS A 73 5.55 -10.18 0.50
CA LYS A 73 6.57 -9.85 -0.51
C LYS A 73 6.54 -8.39 -0.96
N ILE A 74 5.58 -7.62 -0.47
CA ILE A 74 5.46 -6.20 -0.80
C ILE A 74 6.63 -5.44 -0.15
N SER A 75 7.44 -4.77 -0.98
CA SER A 75 8.49 -3.86 -0.54
C SER A 75 7.93 -2.49 -0.17
N SER A 76 8.70 -1.65 0.53
CA SER A 76 8.25 -0.29 0.84
C SER A 76 8.29 0.60 -0.40
N ALA A 77 7.31 1.50 -0.51
CA ALA A 77 7.31 2.56 -1.52
C ALA A 77 7.50 3.93 -0.87
N GLU A 78 8.42 4.72 -1.41
CA GLU A 78 8.70 6.07 -0.92
C GLU A 78 8.26 7.12 -1.95
N THR A 79 7.35 7.99 -1.52
CA THR A 79 6.94 9.19 -2.25
C THR A 79 7.08 10.39 -1.30
N PRO A 80 6.43 11.56 -1.53
CA PRO A 80 6.25 12.57 -0.50
C PRO A 80 5.66 12.04 0.83
N LEU A 81 5.04 10.85 0.80
CA LEU A 81 4.62 10.07 1.96
C LEU A 81 5.56 8.87 2.17
N LYS A 82 5.89 8.56 3.42
CA LYS A 82 6.61 7.34 3.80
C LYS A 82 5.94 6.67 4.98
N LEU A 83 5.75 5.36 4.88
CA LEU A 83 5.17 4.52 5.93
C LEU A 83 6.16 3.48 6.43
N LYS A 84 6.23 3.32 7.75
CA LYS A 84 6.91 2.21 8.39
C LYS A 84 5.99 1.56 9.41
N LYS A 85 5.69 0.29 9.21
CA LYS A 85 4.87 -0.52 10.12
C LYS A 85 5.78 -1.44 10.93
N LYS A 86 5.58 -1.47 12.25
CA LYS A 86 6.19 -2.44 13.15
C LYS A 86 5.13 -3.04 14.07
N LEU A 87 5.39 -4.26 14.51
CA LEU A 87 4.60 -4.94 15.52
C LEU A 87 5.45 -5.15 16.77
N PHE A 88 4.83 -5.01 17.95
CA PHE A 88 5.47 -5.27 19.22
C PHE A 88 4.59 -6.17 20.08
N LEU A 89 5.19 -7.17 20.73
CA LEU A 89 4.54 -7.91 21.80
C LEU A 89 4.47 -6.99 23.01
N LYS A 90 3.25 -6.78 23.51
CA LYS A 90 2.95 -5.96 24.67
C LYS A 90 2.83 -6.85 25.90
N SER A 91 3.70 -6.61 26.86
CA SER A 91 3.68 -7.28 28.17
C SER A 91 3.58 -6.25 29.29
N ASN A 92 2.88 -6.59 30.37
CA ASN A 92 2.79 -5.74 31.55
C ASN A 92 3.70 -6.33 32.63
N THR A 93 4.63 -5.51 33.10
CA THR A 93 5.55 -5.85 34.19
C THR A 93 5.23 -4.98 35.41
N ASP A 94 5.87 -5.29 36.56
CA ASP A 94 5.77 -4.45 37.76
C ASP A 94 6.27 -3.01 37.53
N LEU A 95 7.08 -2.79 36.49
CA LEU A 95 7.62 -1.48 36.10
C LEU A 95 6.79 -0.77 35.03
N GLY A 96 5.74 -1.41 34.51
CA GLY A 96 4.85 -0.87 33.48
C GLY A 96 4.85 -1.68 32.19
N GLU A 97 4.38 -1.03 31.12
CA GLU A 97 4.28 -1.62 29.79
C GLU A 97 5.67 -1.81 29.17
N GLU A 98 5.96 -3.03 28.73
CA GLU A 98 7.15 -3.39 27.98
C GLU A 98 6.76 -3.85 26.58
N LEU A 99 7.41 -3.28 25.57
CA LEU A 99 7.20 -3.55 24.15
C LEU A 99 8.43 -4.23 23.56
N THR A 100 8.27 -5.48 23.11
CA THR A 100 9.34 -6.24 22.42
C THR A 100 9.01 -6.37 20.95
N GLU A 101 9.92 -6.00 20.05
CA GLU A 101 9.67 -6.04 18.60
C GLU A 101 9.40 -7.49 18.13
N ILE A 102 8.33 -7.65 17.34
CA ILE A 102 7.97 -8.92 16.72
C ILE A 102 8.74 -9.05 15.40
N THR A 103 9.44 -10.16 15.27
CA THR A 103 10.25 -10.55 14.12
C THR A 103 9.81 -11.91 13.60
N SER A 104 10.39 -12.39 12.51
CA SER A 104 10.10 -13.73 11.98
C SER A 104 10.46 -14.88 12.93
N THR A 105 11.26 -14.62 13.97
CA THR A 105 11.63 -15.60 15.00
C THR A 105 10.87 -15.41 16.31
N SER A 106 10.01 -14.40 16.40
CA SER A 106 9.20 -14.16 17.59
C SER A 106 8.09 -15.20 17.68
N ASN A 107 7.92 -15.78 18.86
CA ASN A 107 6.88 -16.76 19.12
C ASN A 107 5.69 -16.09 19.83
N LEU A 108 4.60 -15.91 19.10
CA LEU A 108 3.35 -15.37 19.63
C LEU A 108 2.44 -16.50 20.10
N LYS A 109 1.66 -16.26 21.14
CA LYS A 109 0.66 -17.22 21.65
C LYS A 109 -0.72 -16.62 21.58
N VAL A 110 -1.72 -17.49 21.44
CA VAL A 110 -3.13 -17.09 21.57
C VAL A 110 -3.35 -16.37 22.91
N GLY A 111 -3.97 -15.19 22.84
CA GLY A 111 -4.22 -14.32 23.98
C GLY A 111 -3.20 -13.19 24.18
N ASP A 112 -2.04 -13.25 23.53
CA ASP A 112 -1.05 -12.18 23.58
C ASP A 112 -1.61 -10.85 23.05
N LEU A 113 -1.09 -9.75 23.57
CA LEU A 113 -1.38 -8.41 23.06
C LEU A 113 -0.27 -7.96 22.11
N VAL A 114 -0.66 -7.49 20.93
CA VAL A 114 0.24 -6.99 19.90
C VAL A 114 -0.04 -5.51 19.67
N ARG A 115 0.94 -4.65 19.95
CA ARG A 115 0.91 -3.23 19.60
C ARG A 115 1.34 -3.06 18.15
N VAL A 116 0.44 -2.56 17.32
CA VAL A 116 0.79 -2.05 15.99
C VAL A 116 1.34 -0.64 16.16
N ARG A 117 2.48 -0.34 15.53
CA ARG A 117 3.05 1.01 15.44
C ARG A 117 3.26 1.37 13.97
N ILE A 118 2.64 2.46 13.54
CA ILE A 118 2.79 3.01 12.19
C ILE A 118 3.48 4.37 12.32
N GLU A 119 4.66 4.52 11.73
CA GLU A 119 5.31 5.81 11.53
C GLU A 119 4.95 6.34 10.14
N LEU A 120 4.31 7.51 10.11
CA LEU A 120 3.99 8.25 8.91
C LEU A 120 4.86 9.50 8.83
N ARG A 121 5.63 9.63 7.75
CA ARG A 121 6.36 10.85 7.42
C ARG A 121 5.73 11.51 6.19
N SER A 122 5.44 12.80 6.30
CA SER A 122 5.02 13.64 5.18
C SER A 122 6.01 14.79 4.97
N ASP A 123 6.44 15.01 3.73
CA ASP A 123 7.37 16.08 3.38
C ASP A 123 6.69 17.46 3.20
N ARG A 124 5.36 17.47 3.06
CA ARG A 124 4.51 18.64 2.78
C ARG A 124 3.12 18.50 3.40
N ALA A 125 2.36 19.58 3.39
CA ALA A 125 0.94 19.52 3.75
C ALA A 125 0.12 18.89 2.61
N MET A 126 -0.87 18.08 2.97
CA MET A 126 -1.83 17.46 2.05
C MET A 126 -3.23 17.48 2.65
N GLU A 127 -4.25 17.36 1.81
CA GLU A 127 -5.66 17.32 2.22
C GLU A 127 -6.32 16.03 1.75
N PHE A 128 -7.33 15.59 2.51
CA PHE A 128 -8.15 14.41 2.20
C PHE A 128 -7.31 13.15 1.96
N VAL A 129 -6.49 12.81 2.94
CA VAL A 129 -5.62 11.63 2.91
C VAL A 129 -6.29 10.49 3.66
N HIS A 130 -6.25 9.28 3.10
CA HIS A 130 -6.72 8.06 3.73
C HIS A 130 -5.55 7.12 3.94
N MET A 131 -5.32 6.72 5.19
CA MET A 131 -4.44 5.62 5.54
C MET A 131 -5.26 4.40 5.95
N LYS A 132 -4.96 3.25 5.37
CA LYS A 132 -5.59 1.97 5.67
C LYS A 132 -4.52 1.01 6.14
N ASP A 133 -4.65 0.53 7.36
CA ASP A 133 -3.76 -0.49 7.91
C ASP A 133 -4.46 -1.84 7.96
N MET A 134 -3.98 -2.80 7.17
CA MET A 134 -4.46 -4.18 7.22
C MET A 134 -3.88 -4.90 8.45
N ARG A 135 -4.50 -6.01 8.86
CA ARG A 135 -3.98 -6.86 9.93
C ARG A 135 -3.99 -8.34 9.51
N ALA A 136 -3.14 -9.14 10.13
CA ALA A 136 -3.22 -10.60 10.01
C ALA A 136 -4.58 -11.12 10.49
N SER A 137 -5.12 -12.14 9.82
CA SER A 137 -6.41 -12.75 10.20
C SER A 137 -6.38 -13.51 11.53
N GLY A 138 -5.18 -13.76 12.08
CA GLY A 138 -5.01 -14.27 13.45
C GLY A 138 -5.11 -13.21 14.54
N LEU A 139 -5.27 -11.92 14.18
CA LEU A 139 -5.28 -10.79 15.11
C LEU A 139 -6.62 -10.06 15.11
N GLU A 140 -7.15 -9.77 16.29
CA GLU A 140 -8.42 -9.06 16.48
C GLU A 140 -8.22 -7.71 17.17
N PRO A 141 -8.89 -6.63 16.74
CA PRO A 141 -8.75 -5.32 17.39
C PRO A 141 -9.40 -5.30 18.77
N ILE A 142 -8.72 -4.68 19.73
CA ILE A 142 -9.27 -4.50 21.09
C ILE A 142 -10.33 -3.40 21.10
N ASN A 143 -10.13 -2.34 20.33
CA ASN A 143 -11.08 -1.24 20.18
C ASN A 143 -11.72 -1.25 18.80
N VAL A 144 -13.05 -1.36 18.79
CA VAL A 144 -13.88 -1.36 17.57
C VAL A 144 -14.65 -0.05 17.37
N LEU A 145 -14.53 0.89 18.31
CA LEU A 145 -15.22 2.18 18.21
C LEU A 145 -14.53 3.05 17.17
N SER A 146 -15.34 3.66 16.31
CA SER A 146 -14.87 4.70 15.39
C SER A 146 -15.03 6.05 16.07
N GLU A 147 -14.00 6.87 16.04
CA GLU A 147 -13.97 8.16 16.74
C GLU A 147 -13.03 9.16 16.07
N TYR A 148 -13.26 10.44 16.34
CA TYR A 148 -12.31 11.48 15.97
C TYR A 148 -11.26 11.60 17.07
N LYS A 149 -9.98 11.55 16.68
CA LYS A 149 -8.84 11.67 17.59
C LYS A 149 -8.04 12.92 17.26
N TRP A 150 -7.44 13.48 18.30
CA TRP A 150 -6.50 14.59 18.19
C TRP A 150 -5.26 14.26 19.00
N GLN A 151 -4.12 14.11 18.34
CA GLN A 151 -2.84 13.83 18.98
C GLN A 151 -1.73 14.57 18.26
N ASP A 152 -0.75 15.10 19.00
CA ASP A 152 0.45 15.75 18.45
C ASP A 152 0.19 16.79 17.34
N GLY A 153 -0.94 17.52 17.44
CA GLY A 153 -1.33 18.54 16.47
C GLY A 153 -1.96 18.00 15.19
N LEU A 154 -2.32 16.72 15.14
CA LEU A 154 -2.99 16.05 14.03
C LEU A 154 -4.37 15.54 14.45
N GLY A 155 -5.40 16.04 13.77
CA GLY A 155 -6.77 15.54 13.86
C GLY A 155 -7.04 14.50 12.78
N TYR A 156 -7.66 13.38 13.16
CA TYR A 156 -8.06 12.34 12.21
C TYR A 156 -9.25 11.53 12.73
N TYR A 157 -10.03 10.99 11.80
CA TYR A 157 -11.07 10.04 12.13
C TYR A 157 -10.55 8.61 12.01
N GLU A 158 -10.65 7.83 13.08
CA GLU A 158 -10.26 6.42 13.12
C GLU A 158 -11.50 5.52 12.98
N SER A 159 -11.42 4.52 12.09
CA SER A 159 -12.47 3.52 11.94
C SER A 159 -11.90 2.12 11.81
N THR A 160 -12.13 1.32 12.85
CA THR A 160 -11.82 -0.10 12.88
C THR A 160 -12.87 -0.88 12.10
N LYS A 161 -12.41 -1.69 11.14
CA LYS A 161 -13.17 -2.70 10.41
C LYS A 161 -12.53 -4.07 10.65
N ASP A 162 -13.20 -5.13 10.23
CA ASP A 162 -12.76 -6.51 10.43
C ASP A 162 -11.31 -6.72 9.97
N ALA A 163 -11.02 -6.44 8.69
CA ALA A 163 -9.70 -6.70 8.11
C ALA A 163 -8.72 -5.50 8.19
N SER A 164 -9.13 -4.34 8.70
CA SER A 164 -8.27 -3.14 8.68
C SER A 164 -8.71 -2.04 9.65
N THR A 165 -7.75 -1.25 10.13
CA THR A 165 -7.99 0.03 10.81
C THR A 165 -7.75 1.16 9.82
N ASN A 166 -8.71 2.09 9.71
CA ASN A 166 -8.68 3.18 8.74
C ASN A 166 -8.51 4.51 9.46
N PHE A 167 -7.70 5.40 8.90
CA PHE A 167 -7.42 6.74 9.40
C PHE A 167 -7.70 7.73 8.28
N PHE A 168 -8.62 8.67 8.52
CA PHE A 168 -9.01 9.70 7.56
C PHE A 168 -8.53 11.06 8.05
N PHE A 169 -7.75 11.73 7.22
CA PHE A 169 -7.16 13.03 7.51
C PHE A 169 -7.78 14.08 6.58
N ASP A 170 -8.50 15.05 7.15
CA ASP A 170 -8.93 16.22 6.37
C ASP A 170 -7.72 17.05 5.97
N TYR A 171 -6.76 17.21 6.90
CA TYR A 171 -5.50 17.91 6.69
C TYR A 171 -4.36 17.14 7.36
N LEU A 172 -3.37 16.74 6.57
CA LEU A 172 -2.12 16.12 7.02
C LEU A 172 -0.99 17.14 6.89
N PRO A 173 -0.46 17.71 8.00
CA PRO A 173 0.66 18.63 7.95
C PRO A 173 1.95 17.91 7.54
N LYS A 174 2.94 18.70 7.14
CA LYS A 174 4.33 18.23 7.07
C LYS A 174 4.79 17.79 8.46
N GLY A 175 5.38 16.60 8.59
CA GLY A 175 5.84 16.11 9.88
C GLY A 175 6.08 14.61 9.92
N VAL A 176 6.28 14.12 11.14
CA VAL A 176 6.36 12.69 11.46
C VAL A 176 5.32 12.41 12.54
N PHE A 177 4.48 11.41 12.32
CA PHE A 177 3.38 11.04 13.20
C PHE A 177 3.47 9.56 13.51
N VAL A 178 3.20 9.18 14.76
CA VAL A 178 3.20 7.78 15.19
C VAL A 178 1.79 7.41 15.60
N PHE A 179 1.27 6.34 15.01
CA PHE A 179 -0.04 5.79 15.33
C PHE A 179 0.13 4.43 15.98
N GLU A 180 -0.57 4.25 17.09
CA GLU A 180 -0.45 3.06 17.91
C GLU A 180 -1.82 2.54 18.31
N TYR A 181 -2.03 1.24 18.13
CA TYR A 181 -3.23 0.57 18.61
C TYR A 181 -2.95 -0.90 18.90
N ASP A 182 -3.69 -1.47 19.84
CA ASP A 182 -3.49 -2.84 20.29
C ASP A 182 -4.45 -3.81 19.59
N LEU A 183 -3.90 -4.97 19.24
CA LEU A 183 -4.57 -6.16 18.75
C LEU A 183 -4.39 -7.29 19.76
N ARG A 184 -5.30 -8.27 19.71
CA ARG A 184 -5.20 -9.51 20.47
C ARG A 184 -5.01 -10.68 19.52
N VAL A 185 -4.08 -11.57 19.86
CA VAL A 185 -3.88 -12.82 19.14
C VAL A 185 -5.05 -13.76 19.44
N ASN A 186 -5.73 -14.24 18.39
CA ASN A 186 -6.95 -15.04 18.51
C ASN A 186 -6.78 -16.47 17.95
N ASN A 187 -6.05 -16.64 16.84
CA ASN A 187 -5.87 -17.94 16.19
C ASN A 187 -4.40 -18.30 16.01
N SER A 188 -4.05 -19.56 16.25
CA SER A 188 -2.73 -20.15 15.94
C SER A 188 -2.56 -20.35 14.43
N GLY A 189 -1.32 -20.21 13.94
CA GLY A 189 -0.97 -20.42 12.55
C GLY A 189 0.07 -19.42 12.04
N GLU A 190 0.30 -19.46 10.73
CA GLU A 190 1.23 -18.59 10.02
C GLU A 190 0.44 -17.61 9.14
N PHE A 191 0.62 -16.31 9.37
CA PHE A 191 -0.22 -15.29 8.75
C PHE A 191 0.61 -14.15 8.16
N SER A 192 0.24 -13.69 6.96
CA SER A 192 0.72 -12.41 6.44
C SER A 192 0.00 -11.27 7.18
N ASN A 193 0.76 -10.33 7.76
CA ASN A 193 0.24 -9.23 8.56
C ASN A 193 -0.42 -8.10 7.73
N GLY A 194 -0.37 -8.22 6.41
CA GLY A 194 -0.76 -7.16 5.48
C GLY A 194 0.14 -5.93 5.57
N ILE A 195 -0.23 -4.93 4.80
CA ILE A 195 0.50 -3.67 4.68
C ILE A 195 -0.36 -2.51 5.20
N THR A 196 0.32 -1.41 5.54
CA THR A 196 -0.33 -0.11 5.64
C THR A 196 -0.21 0.59 4.29
N THR A 197 -1.31 1.11 3.77
CA THR A 197 -1.35 1.98 2.59
C THR A 197 -1.77 3.38 2.99
N ILE A 198 -1.23 4.42 2.36
CA ILE A 198 -1.71 5.79 2.50
C ILE A 198 -1.84 6.43 1.12
N GLN A 199 -2.90 7.19 0.90
CA GLN A 199 -3.17 7.81 -0.39
C GLN A 199 -4.04 9.06 -0.25
N SER A 200 -3.77 10.09 -1.06
CA SER A 200 -4.73 11.19 -1.26
C SER A 200 -5.94 10.73 -2.07
N MET A 201 -7.14 11.06 -1.60
CA MET A 201 -8.40 10.71 -2.27
C MET A 201 -8.58 11.40 -3.62
N TYR A 202 -7.87 12.51 -3.85
CA TYR A 202 -8.01 13.33 -5.06
C TYR A 202 -6.74 13.39 -5.93
N ALA A 203 -5.60 12.94 -5.41
CA ALA A 203 -4.33 12.93 -6.13
C ALA A 203 -3.57 11.61 -5.87
N PRO A 204 -3.95 10.52 -6.57
CA PRO A 204 -3.44 9.16 -6.36
C PRO A 204 -1.92 8.99 -6.44
N GLU A 205 -1.24 9.88 -7.16
CA GLU A 205 0.22 9.95 -7.25
C GLU A 205 0.88 10.22 -5.88
N PHE A 206 0.14 10.82 -4.93
CA PHE A 206 0.53 10.92 -3.53
C PHE A 206 0.01 9.70 -2.78
N SER A 207 0.70 8.58 -2.96
CA SER A 207 0.46 7.35 -2.25
C SER A 207 1.76 6.70 -1.77
N SER A 208 1.68 5.86 -0.76
CA SER A 208 2.80 5.07 -0.23
C SER A 208 2.26 3.81 0.45
N HIS A 209 3.12 2.83 0.65
CA HIS A 209 2.82 1.65 1.44
C HIS A 209 4.02 1.17 2.23
N SER A 210 3.74 0.53 3.37
CA SER A 210 4.75 -0.18 4.15
C SER A 210 5.19 -1.46 3.42
N GLU A 211 6.30 -2.03 3.88
CA GLU A 211 6.59 -3.43 3.59
C GLU A 211 5.57 -4.34 4.29
N GLY A 212 5.43 -5.55 3.76
CA GLY A 212 4.70 -6.63 4.42
C GLY A 212 5.59 -7.46 5.31
N ILE A 213 5.02 -8.03 6.37
CA ILE A 213 5.70 -8.98 7.24
C ILE A 213 4.80 -10.19 7.50
N ARG A 214 5.42 -11.28 7.91
CA ARG A 214 4.74 -12.50 8.32
C ARG A 214 4.91 -12.73 9.81
N ILE A 215 3.88 -13.28 10.45
CA ILE A 215 3.88 -13.63 11.87
C ILE A 215 3.57 -15.11 12.06
N LEU A 216 4.21 -15.71 13.06
CA LEU A 216 3.97 -17.08 13.49
C LEU A 216 3.32 -17.05 14.89
N ILE A 217 2.22 -17.79 15.03
CA ILE A 217 1.48 -17.92 16.28
C ILE A 217 1.36 -19.41 16.61
N ASP A 218 1.81 -19.79 17.79
CA ASP A 218 1.68 -21.13 18.38
C ASP A 218 0.26 -21.42 18.87
#